data_AF-A0A4Q9XXK7-F1
#
_entry.id   AF-A0A4Q9XXK7-F1
#
_cell.length_a   1.000
_cell.length_b   1.000
_cell.length_c   1.000
_cell.angle_alpha   90.00
_cell.angle_beta   90.00
_cell.angle_gamma   90.00
#
_symmetry.space_group_name_H-M   'P 1'
#
loop_
_entity.id
_entity.type
_entity.pdbx_description
1 polymer ?
#
loop_
_entity_poly.entity_id
_entity_poly.type
_entity_poly.pdbx_seq_one_letter_code
_entity_poly.pdbx_strand_id
1 'polypeptide(L)'
;NTPTGQLVFTIFSAFAQFERDMIVTRTQEGKLYAKQHDPLFREGRPKTYSDEQIRFAYELRKQGMTYKMIERKTGISKRTQQRRFKSI
;
A
#
# COMPACT_ATOMS: atom_id res chain seq x y z
N ASN A 1 35.57 -28.29 4.40
CA ASN A 1 34.73 -28.26 5.61
C ASN A 1 35.59 -28.48 6.84
N THR A 2 36.06 -27.40 7.47
CA THR A 2 36.76 -27.46 8.77
C THR A 2 35.79 -27.02 9.88
N PRO A 3 35.90 -27.57 11.10
CA PRO A 3 35.07 -27.14 12.24
C PRO A 3 35.14 -25.62 12.49
N THR A 4 36.33 -25.03 12.34
CA THR A 4 36.54 -23.57 12.46
C THR A 4 35.77 -22.79 11.38
N GLY A 5 35.79 -23.24 10.12
CA GLY A 5 35.06 -22.59 9.04
C GLY A 5 33.55 -22.63 9.24
N GLN A 6 33.03 -23.75 9.76
CA GLN A 6 31.60 -23.88 10.11
C GLN A 6 31.21 -22.94 11.27
N LEU A 7 32.05 -22.82 12.29
CA LEU A 7 31.83 -21.90 13.41
C LEU A 7 31.78 -20.45 12.93
N VAL A 8 32.80 -20.03 12.17
CA VAL A 8 32.91 -18.67 11.63
C VAL A 8 31.71 -18.33 10.74
N PHE A 9 31.34 -19.23 9.83
CA PHE A 9 30.17 -19.03 8.97
C PHE A 9 28.87 -18.89 9.76
N THR A 10 28.69 -19.71 10.80
CA THR A 10 27.50 -19.67 11.66
C THR A 10 27.41 -18.35 12.42
N ILE A 11 28.53 -17.88 12.98
CA ILE A 11 28.59 -16.60 13.69
C ILE A 11 28.21 -15.44 12.76
N PHE A 12 28.82 -15.37 11.57
CA PHE A 12 28.51 -14.29 10.63
C PHE A 12 27.08 -14.37 10.08
N SER A 13 26.55 -15.58 9.89
CA SER A 13 25.14 -15.77 9.51
C SER A 13 24.19 -15.28 10.60
N ALA A 14 24.50 -15.56 11.87
CA ALA A 14 23.73 -15.09 13.02
C ALA A 14 23.76 -13.56 13.13
N PHE A 15 24.92 -12.92 12.92
CA PHE A 15 25.01 -11.46 12.89
C PHE A 15 24.21 -10.85 11.74
N ALA A 16 24.30 -11.41 10.53
CA ALA A 16 23.54 -10.92 9.38
C ALA A 16 22.02 -11.02 9.62
N GLN A 17 21.56 -12.06 10.31
CA GLN A 17 20.16 -12.17 10.72
C GLN A 17 19.80 -11.12 11.77
N PHE A 18 20.60 -10.99 12.82
CA PHE A 18 20.39 -10.00 13.88
C PHE A 18 20.30 -8.56 13.34
N GLU A 19 21.20 -8.17 12.45
CA GLU A 19 21.17 -6.83 11.83
C GLU A 19 19.92 -6.60 11.00
N ARG A 20 19.49 -7.60 10.23
CA ARG A 20 18.23 -7.53 9.46
C ARG A 20 17.04 -7.33 10.39
N ASP A 21 16.97 -8.11 11.46
CA ASP A 21 15.88 -8.04 12.43
C ASP A 21 15.88 -6.67 13.14
N MET A 22 17.05 -6.14 13.48
CA MET A 22 17.19 -4.79 14.06
C MET A 22 16.67 -3.69 13.12
N ILE A 23 16.98 -3.78 11.83
CA ILE A 23 16.48 -2.82 10.81
C ILE A 23 14.96 -2.91 10.70
N VAL A 24 14.41 -4.13 10.68
CA VAL A 24 12.96 -4.34 10.61
C VAL A 24 12.27 -3.75 11.85
N THR A 25 12.78 -4.01 13.05
CA THR A 25 12.21 -3.46 14.29
C THR A 25 12.24 -1.94 14.29
N ARG A 26 13.38 -1.31 14.01
CA ARG A 26 13.51 0.15 14.01
C ARG A 26 12.63 0.83 12.96
N THR A 27 12.52 0.25 11.77
CA THR A 27 11.65 0.80 10.71
C THR A 27 10.17 0.66 11.07
N GLN A 28 9.77 -0.43 11.72
CA GLN A 28 8.41 -0.60 12.23
C GLN A 28 8.10 0.41 13.34
N GLU A 29 9.00 0.61 14.30
CA GLU A 29 8.86 1.61 15.36
C GLU A 29 8.72 3.02 14.80
N GLY A 30 9.61 3.42 13.88
CA GLY A 30 9.54 4.72 13.22
C GLY A 30 8.24 4.92 12.42
N LYS A 31 7.76 3.86 11.76
CA LYS A 31 6.48 3.87 11.05
C LYS A 31 5.28 4.00 12.00
N LEU A 32 5.31 3.30 13.14
CA LEU A 32 4.28 3.42 14.18
C LEU A 32 4.23 4.83 14.75
N TYR A 33 5.40 5.41 15.01
CA TYR A 33 5.51 6.81 15.44
C TYR A 33 4.91 7.76 14.41
N ALA A 34 5.30 7.65 13.12
CA ALA A 34 4.74 8.48 12.06
C ALA A 34 3.21 8.31 11.94
N LYS A 35 2.69 7.09 12.06
CA LYS A 35 1.25 6.81 12.04
C LYS A 35 0.48 7.49 13.18
N GLN A 36 1.11 7.72 14.33
CA GLN A 36 0.48 8.36 15.49
C GLN A 36 0.61 9.89 15.46
N HIS A 37 1.71 10.41 14.92
CA HIS A 37 2.08 11.81 15.07
C HIS A 37 1.99 12.65 13.78
N ASP A 38 2.05 12.04 12.60
CA ASP A 38 1.91 12.76 11.33
C ASP A 38 0.45 12.66 10.82
N PRO A 39 -0.31 13.76 10.82
CA PRO A 39 -1.70 13.76 10.36
C PRO A 39 -1.84 13.51 8.84
N LEU A 40 -0.75 13.65 8.08
CA LEU A 40 -0.70 13.36 6.65
C LEU A 40 -0.18 11.95 6.34
N PHE A 41 0.20 11.18 7.36
CA PHE A 41 0.71 9.82 7.18
C PHE A 41 -0.33 8.94 6.48
N ARG A 42 0.08 8.32 5.38
CA ARG A 42 -0.75 7.41 4.60
C ARG A 42 0.03 6.16 4.25
N GLU A 43 -0.60 5.03 4.51
CA GLU A 43 -0.02 3.73 4.23
C GLU A 43 -0.55 3.17 2.90
N GLY A 44 0.34 2.53 2.14
CA GLY A 44 0.02 1.93 0.85
C GLY A 44 0.03 2.91 -0.32
N ARG A 45 -0.46 2.44 -1.47
CA ARG A 45 -0.43 3.21 -2.72
C ARG A 45 -1.40 4.41 -2.66
N PRO A 46 -0.97 5.63 -3.02
CA PRO A 46 -1.86 6.78 -3.12
C PRO A 46 -3.06 6.50 -4.03
N LYS A 47 -4.23 7.04 -3.65
CA LYS A 47 -5.44 6.94 -4.49
C LYS A 47 -5.22 7.75 -5.77
N THR A 48 -5.34 7.10 -6.92
CA THR A 48 -5.16 7.74 -8.24
C THR A 48 -6.25 8.75 -8.57
N TYR A 49 -7.48 8.53 -8.11
CA TYR A 49 -8.62 9.41 -8.37
C TYR A 49 -9.13 10.06 -7.09
N SER A 50 -9.41 11.36 -7.17
CA SER A 50 -9.97 12.15 -6.07
C SER A 50 -11.40 11.69 -5.74
N ASP A 51 -11.86 11.99 -4.54
CA ASP A 51 -13.23 11.66 -4.14
C ASP A 51 -14.27 12.41 -4.99
N GLU A 52 -13.95 13.61 -5.48
CA GLU A 52 -14.80 14.37 -6.41
C GLU A 52 -14.96 13.68 -7.76
N GLN A 53 -13.87 13.20 -8.36
CA GLN A 53 -13.92 12.45 -9.62
C GLN A 53 -14.76 11.17 -9.48
N ILE A 54 -14.63 10.50 -8.32
CA ILE A 54 -15.41 9.31 -8.01
C ILE A 54 -16.89 9.64 -7.81
N ARG A 55 -17.22 10.74 -7.11
CA ARG A 55 -18.60 11.22 -6.94
C ARG A 55 -19.22 11.59 -8.28
N PHE A 56 -18.50 12.31 -9.13
CA PHE A 56 -18.95 12.62 -10.48
C PHE A 56 -19.27 11.34 -11.28
N ALA A 57 -18.37 10.36 -11.27
CA ALA A 57 -18.61 9.07 -11.92
C ALA A 57 -19.82 8.32 -11.33
N TYR A 58 -20.07 8.44 -10.02
CA TYR A 58 -21.22 7.84 -9.35
C TYR A 58 -22.54 8.51 -9.74
N GLU A 59 -22.57 9.84 -9.89
CA GLU A 59 -23.76 10.54 -10.39
C GLU A 59 -24.08 10.17 -11.85
N LEU A 60 -23.07 10.00 -12.70
CA LEU A 60 -23.26 9.44 -14.05
C LEU A 60 -23.87 8.02 -14.00
N ARG A 61 -23.49 7.22 -12.99
CA ARG A 61 -24.05 5.88 -12.79
C ARG A 61 -25.52 5.92 -12.38
N LYS A 62 -25.91 6.88 -11.53
CA LYS A 62 -27.31 7.11 -11.14
C LYS A 62 -28.18 7.58 -12.29
N GLN A 63 -27.62 8.37 -13.21
CA GLN A 63 -28.27 8.77 -14.46
C GLN A 63 -28.44 7.62 -15.47
N GLY A 64 -28.10 6.38 -15.09
CA GLY A 64 -28.33 5.19 -15.90
C GLY A 64 -27.16 4.76 -16.80
N MET A 65 -26.02 5.47 -16.78
CA MET A 65 -24.87 5.08 -17.60
C MET A 65 -24.26 3.76 -17.12
N THR A 66 -23.84 2.92 -18.06
CA THR A 66 -23.13 1.68 -17.74
C THR A 66 -21.68 1.95 -17.30
N TYR A 67 -21.09 1.04 -16.52
CA TYR A 67 -19.69 1.15 -16.11
C TYR A 67 -18.71 1.32 -17.29
N LYS A 68 -19.00 0.69 -18.45
CA LYS A 68 -18.18 0.82 -19.67
C LYS A 68 -18.26 2.21 -20.28
N MET A 69 -19.43 2.83 -20.25
CA MET A 69 -19.61 4.20 -20.75
C MET A 69 -18.88 5.20 -19.85
N ILE A 70 -19.01 5.04 -18.52
CA ILE A 70 -18.33 5.88 -17.55
C ILE A 70 -16.81 5.74 -17.67
N GLU A 71 -16.29 4.52 -17.85
CA GLU A 71 -14.85 4.27 -18.05
C GLU A 71 -14.32 5.01 -19.28
N ARG A 72 -15.04 4.92 -20.41
CA ARG A 72 -14.67 5.66 -21.63
C ARG A 72 -14.71 7.18 -21.45
N LYS A 73 -15.67 7.68 -20.66
CA LYS A 73 -15.88 9.12 -20.46
C LYS A 73 -14.91 9.74 -19.44
N THR A 74 -14.54 8.99 -18.40
CA THR A 74 -13.79 9.50 -17.24
C THR A 74 -12.37 8.94 -17.13
N GLY A 75 -12.04 7.89 -17.89
CA GLY A 75 -10.79 7.12 -17.74
C GLY A 75 -10.76 6.20 -16.52
N ILE A 76 -11.76 6.29 -15.62
CA ILE A 76 -11.78 5.48 -14.40
C ILE A 76 -12.15 4.04 -14.75
N SER A 77 -11.26 3.10 -14.47
CA SER A 77 -11.50 1.69 -14.82
C SER A 77 -12.74 1.11 -14.15
N LYS A 78 -13.43 0.18 -14.81
CA LYS A 78 -14.64 -0.48 -14.26
C LYS A 78 -14.41 -1.06 -12.86
N ARG A 79 -13.25 -1.68 -12.64
CA ARG A 79 -12.87 -2.25 -11.33
C ARG A 79 -12.78 -1.17 -10.26
N THR A 80 -12.24 0.00 -10.60
CA THR A 80 -12.16 1.13 -9.68
C THR A 80 -13.54 1.70 -9.37
N GLN A 81 -14.39 1.85 -10.38
CA GLN A 81 -15.79 2.27 -10.19
C GLN A 81 -16.54 1.31 -9.25
N GLN A 82 -16.54 0.01 -9.55
CA GLN A 82 -17.21 -1.00 -8.73
C GLN A 82 -16.74 -1.02 -7.28
N ARG A 83 -15.42 -0.91 -7.05
CA ARG A 83 -14.86 -0.88 -5.70
C ARG A 83 -15.26 0.40 -4.96
N ARG A 84 -15.12 1.56 -5.60
CA ARG A 84 -15.33 2.86 -4.95
C ARG A 84 -16.80 3.22 -4.79
N PHE A 85 -17.69 2.80 -5.69
CA PHE A 85 -19.13 3.06 -5.56
C PHE A 85 -19.79 2.29 -4.41
N LYS A 86 -19.20 1.17 -3.96
CA LYS A 86 -19.65 0.46 -2.76
C LYS A 86 -19.31 1.20 -1.46
N SER A 87 -18.31 2.07 -1.51
CA SER A 87 -17.80 2.83 -0.35
C SER A 87 -18.29 4.29 -0.33
N ILE A 88 -19.16 4.65 -1.27
CA ILE A 88 -19.90 5.93 -1.30
C ILE A 88 -21.26 5.64 -0.65
#